data_AF-A0A661ZQI1-F1
#
_entry.id   AF-A0A661ZQI1-F1
#
_cell.length_a   1.000
_cell.length_b   1.000
_cell.length_c   1.000
_cell.angle_alpha   90.00
_cell.angle_beta   90.00
_cell.angle_gamma   90.00
#
_symmetry.space_group_name_H-M   'P 1'
#
loop_
_entity.id
_entity.type
_entity.pdbx_description
1 polymer ?
#
loop_
_entity_poly.entity_id
_entity_poly.type
_entity_poly.pdbx_seq_one_letter_code
_entity_poly.pdbx_strand_id
1 'polypeptide(L)'
;MLRLKAIIFLTILVTTYSFAQQADEIIGKYRLPNKLDVEIFKSNGKYSGKIIALGNFDEGQTTDINNPEKSKRSNPLLGMVIIKNLEFDKDEKQWINGEMYGPEKGMIFNLKITEMREDDIEAVGSKYFFWKTLKWVKI
;
A
#
# COMPACT_ATOMS: atom_id res chain seq x y z
N MET A 1 -56.04 -16.51 -25.83
CA MET A 1 -55.30 -15.28 -25.50
C MET A 1 -54.34 -15.59 -24.35
N LEU A 2 -53.03 -15.60 -24.64
CA LEU A 2 -51.98 -16.00 -23.70
C LEU A 2 -51.93 -15.06 -22.49
N ARG A 3 -51.87 -15.64 -21.30
CA ARG A 3 -51.67 -14.94 -20.02
C ARG A 3 -50.28 -14.32 -20.00
N LEU A 4 -50.22 -13.00 -19.87
CA LEU A 4 -49.01 -12.21 -19.64
C LEU A 4 -48.45 -12.60 -18.25
N LYS A 5 -47.59 -13.63 -18.20
CA LYS A 5 -46.92 -14.05 -16.98
C LYS A 5 -45.48 -13.52 -16.99
N ALA A 6 -45.24 -12.62 -16.05
CA ALA A 6 -43.97 -12.36 -15.36
C ALA A 6 -42.72 -12.19 -16.23
N ILE A 7 -42.39 -10.94 -16.58
CA ILE A 7 -41.02 -10.54 -16.91
C ILE A 7 -40.66 -9.36 -16.01
N ILE A 8 -40.32 -9.60 -14.74
CA ILE A 8 -39.43 -8.71 -13.96
C ILE A 8 -38.76 -9.58 -12.90
N PHE A 9 -37.58 -10.15 -13.22
CA PHE A 9 -36.61 -10.51 -12.19
C PHE A 9 -35.21 -10.64 -12.79
N LEU A 10 -34.51 -9.52 -12.94
CA LEU A 10 -33.04 -9.53 -13.05
C LEU A 10 -32.46 -8.18 -12.63
N THR A 11 -32.46 -7.90 -11.33
CA THR A 11 -31.69 -6.75 -10.81
C THR A 11 -31.15 -7.01 -9.41
N ILE A 12 -30.29 -8.02 -9.23
CA ILE A 12 -29.45 -8.11 -8.03
C ILE A 12 -28.08 -8.64 -8.43
N LEU A 13 -27.17 -7.74 -8.84
CA LEU A 13 -25.72 -8.05 -8.98
C LEU A 13 -24.86 -6.77 -9.09
N VAL A 14 -25.23 -5.67 -8.40
CA VAL A 14 -24.51 -4.38 -8.50
C VAL A 14 -23.80 -3.97 -7.20
N THR A 15 -24.01 -4.66 -6.08
CA THR A 15 -23.51 -4.18 -4.77
C THR A 15 -22.03 -4.45 -4.50
N THR A 16 -21.35 -5.30 -5.29
CA THR A 16 -19.92 -5.62 -5.05
C THR A 16 -18.95 -4.68 -5.76
N TYR A 17 -19.40 -3.97 -6.81
CA TYR A 17 -18.52 -3.11 -7.62
C TYR A 17 -18.10 -1.83 -6.90
N SER A 18 -19.01 -1.22 -6.13
CA SER A 18 -18.73 0.05 -5.44
C SER A 18 -17.67 -0.06 -4.35
N PHE A 19 -17.59 -1.21 -3.65
CA PHE A 19 -16.59 -1.40 -2.59
C PHE A 19 -15.20 -1.74 -3.14
N ALA A 20 -15.14 -2.46 -4.25
CA ALA A 20 -13.86 -2.73 -4.92
C ALA A 20 -13.22 -1.42 -5.41
N GLN A 21 -14.04 -0.47 -5.89
CA GLN A 21 -13.57 0.84 -6.32
C GLN A 21 -12.87 1.61 -5.19
N GLN A 22 -13.46 1.66 -4.00
CA GLN A 22 -12.88 2.37 -2.85
C GLN A 22 -11.60 1.69 -2.33
N ALA A 23 -11.58 0.35 -2.25
CA ALA A 23 -10.41 -0.39 -1.78
C ALA A 23 -9.19 -0.23 -2.72
N ASP A 24 -9.44 -0.14 -4.02
CA ASP A 24 -8.40 -0.01 -5.04
C ASP A 24 -7.90 1.44 -5.22
N GLU A 25 -8.47 2.43 -4.51
CA GLU A 25 -8.01 3.84 -4.56
C GLU A 25 -6.55 4.02 -4.10
N ILE A 26 -6.03 3.13 -3.26
CA ILE A 26 -4.64 3.13 -2.80
C ILE A 26 -3.64 2.70 -3.89
N ILE A 27 -4.10 2.10 -4.99
CA ILE A 27 -3.22 1.68 -6.07
C ILE A 27 -2.69 2.93 -6.77
N GLY A 28 -1.37 3.05 -6.83
CA GLY A 28 -0.74 4.25 -7.37
C GLY A 28 0.74 4.35 -7.02
N LYS A 29 1.31 5.51 -7.33
CA LYS A 29 2.70 5.82 -7.05
C LYS A 29 2.76 6.92 -6.01
N TYR A 30 3.67 6.75 -5.05
CA TYR A 30 3.78 7.63 -3.90
C TYR A 30 5.24 7.91 -3.58
N ARG A 31 5.56 9.16 -3.33
CA ARG A 31 6.84 9.60 -2.77
C ARG A 31 6.76 9.61 -1.26
N LEU A 32 7.69 8.89 -0.64
CA LEU A 32 7.87 8.83 0.79
C LEU A 32 8.71 10.01 1.29
N PRO A 33 8.66 10.36 2.59
CA PRO A 33 9.47 11.44 3.17
C PRO A 33 10.98 11.25 2.99
N ASN A 34 11.44 10.01 2.88
CA ASN A 34 12.85 9.67 2.64
C ASN A 34 13.24 9.70 1.15
N LYS A 35 12.37 10.23 0.28
CA LYS A 35 12.55 10.39 -1.17
C LYS A 35 12.53 9.11 -1.99
N LEU A 36 12.24 7.96 -1.38
CA LEU A 36 11.89 6.77 -2.16
C LEU A 36 10.52 6.99 -2.82
N ASP A 37 10.41 6.60 -4.09
CA ASP A 37 9.13 6.48 -4.76
C ASP A 37 8.73 5.01 -4.74
N VAL A 38 7.48 4.74 -4.35
CA VAL A 38 6.91 3.41 -4.20
C VAL A 38 5.67 3.29 -5.07
N GLU A 39 5.54 2.18 -5.78
CA GLU A 39 4.30 1.78 -6.45
C GLU A 39 3.55 0.79 -5.56
N ILE A 40 2.33 1.14 -5.15
CA ILE A 40 1.38 0.24 -4.47
C ILE A 40 0.57 -0.48 -5.55
N PHE A 41 0.50 -1.80 -5.43
CA PHE A 41 -0.19 -2.68 -6.36
C PHE A 41 -0.90 -3.82 -5.63
N LYS A 42 -1.91 -4.39 -6.28
CA LYS A 42 -2.66 -5.53 -5.75
C LYS A 42 -1.90 -6.83 -5.98
N SER A 43 -1.81 -7.67 -4.96
CA SER A 43 -1.15 -8.98 -4.99
C SER A 43 -1.88 -9.95 -4.07
N ASN A 44 -2.36 -11.08 -4.60
CA ASN A 44 -3.06 -12.12 -3.84
C ASN A 44 -4.25 -11.60 -3.01
N GLY A 45 -5.03 -10.67 -3.57
CA GLY A 45 -6.19 -10.07 -2.89
C GLY A 45 -5.85 -9.03 -1.81
N LYS A 46 -4.56 -8.76 -1.56
CA LYS A 46 -4.05 -7.72 -0.67
C LYS A 46 -3.29 -6.66 -1.47
N TYR A 47 -2.74 -5.65 -0.80
CA TYR A 47 -1.89 -4.63 -1.40
C TYR A 47 -0.44 -4.78 -0.92
N SER A 48 0.47 -4.60 -1.88
CA SER A 48 1.92 -4.64 -1.70
C SER A 48 2.52 -3.39 -2.34
N GLY A 49 3.75 -3.06 -1.97
CA GLY A 49 4.43 -1.89 -2.52
C GLY A 49 5.90 -2.16 -2.79
N LYS A 50 6.38 -1.72 -3.95
CA LYS A 50 7.79 -1.86 -4.36
C LYS A 50 8.43 -0.50 -4.65
N ILE A 51 9.72 -0.39 -4.40
CA ILE A 51 10.49 0.81 -4.73
C ILE A 51 10.61 0.92 -6.26
N ILE A 52 10.24 2.07 -6.81
CA ILE A 52 10.32 2.38 -8.25
C ILE A 52 11.30 3.51 -8.58
N ALA A 53 11.68 4.35 -7.61
CA ALA A 53 12.78 5.30 -7.75
C ALA A 53 13.43 5.57 -6.40
N LEU A 54 14.73 5.89 -6.42
CA LEU A 54 15.50 6.13 -5.20
C LEU A 54 15.56 7.60 -4.80
N GLY A 55 15.31 8.56 -5.68
CA GLY A 55 15.17 9.99 -5.34
C GLY A 55 16.29 10.61 -4.48
N ASN A 56 17.53 10.13 -4.60
CA ASN A 56 18.64 10.49 -3.69
C ASN A 56 18.39 10.09 -2.22
N PHE A 57 17.78 8.93 -2.03
CA PHE A 57 17.62 8.23 -0.75
C PHE A 57 18.99 7.97 -0.13
N ASP A 58 19.11 8.32 1.15
CA ASP A 58 20.29 8.11 1.99
C ASP A 58 21.62 8.35 1.25
N GLU A 59 21.82 9.59 0.80
CA GLU A 59 23.02 10.05 0.08
C GLU A 59 23.36 9.23 -1.19
N GLY A 60 22.34 8.67 -1.84
CA GLY A 60 22.49 7.92 -3.08
C GLY A 60 22.67 6.42 -2.88
N GLN A 61 22.31 5.89 -1.71
CA GLN A 61 22.31 4.46 -1.43
C GLN A 61 21.47 3.68 -2.46
N THR A 62 22.08 2.69 -3.12
CA THR A 62 21.44 1.85 -4.14
C THR A 62 21.17 0.41 -3.70
N THR A 63 21.85 -0.07 -2.66
CA THR A 63 21.73 -1.42 -2.11
C THR A 63 21.32 -1.40 -0.65
N ASP A 64 20.85 -2.53 -0.14
CA ASP A 64 20.28 -2.64 1.21
C ASP A 64 21.34 -2.77 2.32
N ILE A 65 22.29 -1.83 2.41
CA ILE A 65 23.47 -1.92 3.28
C ILE A 65 23.13 -2.13 4.77
N ASN A 66 21.95 -1.68 5.19
CA ASN A 66 21.46 -1.76 6.57
C ASN A 66 20.69 -3.05 6.87
N ASN A 67 20.57 -3.98 5.91
CA ASN A 67 19.88 -5.24 6.16
C ASN A 67 20.50 -6.00 7.36
N PRO A 68 19.69 -6.47 8.33
CA PRO A 68 20.20 -7.26 9.45
C PRO A 68 20.86 -8.56 8.98
N GLU A 69 20.39 -9.15 7.88
CA GLU A 69 21.03 -10.29 7.25
C GLU A 69 22.14 -9.83 6.30
N LYS A 70 23.40 -10.12 6.65
CA LYS A 70 24.57 -9.69 5.87
C LYS A 70 24.51 -10.11 4.39
N SER A 71 23.98 -11.30 4.11
CA SER A 71 23.83 -11.83 2.74
C SER A 71 22.87 -11.02 1.87
N LYS A 72 21.95 -10.25 2.47
CA LYS A 72 20.98 -9.42 1.75
C LYS A 72 21.49 -7.99 1.51
N ARG A 73 22.63 -7.60 2.08
CA ARG A 73 23.12 -6.21 2.01
C ARG A 73 23.55 -5.75 0.62
N SER A 74 23.88 -6.69 -0.26
CA SER A 74 24.18 -6.45 -1.66
C SER A 74 22.94 -6.40 -2.54
N ASN A 75 21.74 -6.66 -2.01
CA ASN A 75 20.52 -6.66 -2.80
C ASN A 75 20.19 -5.22 -3.24
N PRO A 76 19.76 -5.03 -4.51
CA PRO A 76 19.34 -3.73 -4.98
C PRO A 76 18.06 -3.28 -4.27
N LEU A 77 17.99 -1.98 -3.93
CA LEU A 77 16.78 -1.38 -3.38
C LEU A 77 15.72 -1.18 -4.46
N LEU A 78 16.13 -0.82 -5.68
CA LEU A 78 15.21 -0.64 -6.80
C LEU A 78 14.48 -1.95 -7.11
N GLY A 79 13.15 -1.90 -7.18
CA GLY A 79 12.29 -3.07 -7.38
C GLY A 79 12.01 -3.89 -6.12
N MET A 80 12.66 -3.60 -4.99
CA MET A 80 12.43 -4.31 -3.74
C MET A 80 10.99 -4.08 -3.25
N VAL A 81 10.28 -5.16 -2.97
CA VAL A 81 8.95 -5.12 -2.33
C VAL A 81 9.14 -4.85 -0.83
N ILE A 82 8.85 -3.62 -0.43
CA ILE A 82 9.01 -3.16 0.95
C ILE A 82 7.69 -3.08 1.71
N ILE A 83 6.53 -3.05 1.05
CA ILE A 83 5.22 -3.09 1.69
C ILE A 83 4.52 -4.40 1.35
N LYS A 84 3.90 -5.03 2.36
CA LYS A 84 3.17 -6.30 2.21
C LYS A 84 1.91 -6.29 3.06
N ASN A 85 0.96 -7.15 2.70
CA ASN A 85 -0.20 -7.54 3.52
C ASN A 85 -1.20 -6.42 3.86
N LEU A 86 -1.15 -5.26 3.20
CA LEU A 86 -2.17 -4.23 3.41
C LEU A 86 -3.54 -4.77 2.96
N GLU A 87 -4.54 -4.62 3.82
CA GLU A 87 -5.91 -5.07 3.61
C GLU A 87 -6.86 -3.91 3.85
N PHE A 88 -7.83 -3.72 2.97
CA PHE A 88 -8.84 -2.68 3.17
C PHE A 88 -9.88 -3.11 4.19
N ASP A 89 -9.94 -2.38 5.30
CA ASP A 89 -11.01 -2.45 6.30
C ASP A 89 -12.16 -1.53 5.87
N LYS A 90 -13.34 -2.11 5.66
CA LYS A 90 -14.51 -1.40 5.15
C LYS A 90 -15.19 -0.53 6.21
N ASP A 91 -15.10 -0.93 7.47
CA ASP A 91 -15.77 -0.27 8.57
C ASP A 91 -14.98 0.98 8.96
N GLU A 92 -13.64 0.87 9.01
CA GLU A 92 -12.74 2.00 9.26
C GLU A 92 -12.46 2.85 8.01
N LYS A 93 -12.68 2.29 6.80
CA LYS A 93 -12.26 2.87 5.51
C LYS A 93 -10.75 3.13 5.45
N GLN A 94 -9.98 2.18 5.96
CA GLN A 94 -8.52 2.25 6.08
C GLN A 94 -7.87 1.02 5.48
N TRP A 95 -6.57 1.10 5.18
CA TRP A 95 -5.78 -0.09 4.87
C TRP A 95 -4.96 -0.48 6.08
N ILE A 96 -5.17 -1.68 6.59
CA ILE A 96 -4.62 -2.19 7.85
C ILE A 96 -3.81 -3.46 7.62
N ASN A 97 -3.23 -4.00 8.71
CA ASN A 97 -2.45 -5.25 8.74
C ASN A 97 -1.20 -5.26 7.84
N GLY A 98 -0.81 -4.10 7.33
CA GLY A 98 0.36 -3.95 6.50
C GLY A 98 1.66 -4.12 7.29
N GLU A 99 2.70 -4.52 6.60
CA GLU A 99 4.07 -4.49 7.08
C GLU A 99 4.91 -3.70 6.09
N MET A 100 5.80 -2.86 6.61
CA MET A 100 6.73 -2.08 5.80
C MET A 100 8.17 -2.28 6.27
N TYR A 101 9.05 -2.65 5.35
CA TYR A 101 10.49 -2.63 5.53
C TYR A 101 11.04 -1.22 5.26
N GLY A 102 11.70 -0.62 6.25
CA GLY A 102 12.44 0.62 6.13
C GLY A 102 13.93 0.34 5.91
N PRO A 103 14.45 0.42 4.67
CA PRO A 103 15.86 0.14 4.36
C PRO A 103 16.84 1.14 5.01
N GLU A 104 16.36 2.33 5.42
CA GLU A 104 17.16 3.32 6.15
C GLU A 104 17.70 2.77 7.48
N LYS A 105 16.94 1.89 8.13
CA LYS A 105 17.29 1.34 9.46
C LYS A 105 17.34 -0.18 9.49
N GLY A 106 17.08 -0.84 8.37
CA GLY A 106 16.98 -2.29 8.30
C GLY A 106 15.85 -2.88 9.16
N MET A 107 14.76 -2.13 9.33
CA MET A 107 13.69 -2.48 10.27
C MET A 107 12.35 -2.70 9.58
N ILE A 108 11.57 -3.67 10.09
CA ILE A 108 10.17 -3.88 9.73
C ILE A 108 9.27 -3.18 10.76
N PHE A 109 8.23 -2.50 10.28
CA PHE A 109 7.20 -1.82 11.04
C PHE A 109 5.82 -2.31 10.60
N ASN A 110 4.85 -2.25 11.51
CA ASN A 110 3.44 -2.33 11.11
C ASN A 110 3.09 -1.06 10.33
N LEU A 111 2.24 -1.20 9.33
CA LEU A 111 1.79 -0.13 8.46
C LEU A 111 0.26 -0.11 8.40
N LYS A 112 -0.30 1.09 8.56
CA LYS A 112 -1.69 1.39 8.21
C LYS A 112 -1.74 2.63 7.32
N ILE A 113 -2.68 2.69 6.39
CA ILE A 113 -3.04 3.91 5.66
C ILE A 113 -4.40 4.37 6.19
N THR A 114 -4.41 5.53 6.84
CA THR A 114 -5.55 6.02 7.62
C THR A 114 -6.43 7.00 6.85
N GLU A 115 -5.85 7.72 5.89
CA GLU A 115 -6.55 8.73 5.10
C GLU A 115 -6.00 8.81 3.67
N MET A 116 -6.89 9.02 2.71
CA MET A 116 -6.59 9.29 1.31
C MET A 116 -7.10 10.70 0.97
N ARG A 117 -6.26 11.51 0.34
CA ARG A 117 -6.59 12.83 -0.19
C ARG A 117 -6.22 12.90 -1.67
N GLU A 118 -6.51 14.02 -2.31
CA GLU A 118 -6.23 14.23 -3.73
C GLU A 118 -4.74 14.06 -4.06
N ASP A 119 -3.88 14.73 -3.27
CA ASP A 119 -2.44 14.81 -3.52
C ASP A 119 -1.59 13.90 -2.63
N ASP A 120 -2.19 13.27 -1.62
CA ASP A 120 -1.44 12.56 -0.59
C ASP A 120 -2.24 11.51 0.16
N ILE A 121 -1.51 10.67 0.89
CA ILE A 121 -2.06 9.72 1.84
C ILE A 121 -1.39 9.89 3.20
N GLU A 122 -2.14 9.59 4.24
CA GLU A 122 -1.63 9.49 5.60
C GLU A 122 -1.32 8.03 5.94
N ALA A 123 -0.05 7.76 6.27
CA ALA A 123 0.46 6.45 6.62
C ALA A 123 0.96 6.44 8.07
N VAL A 124 0.52 5.47 8.87
CA VAL A 124 0.99 5.26 10.23
C VAL A 124 1.91 4.05 10.27
N GLY A 125 3.18 4.29 10.58
CA GLY A 125 4.17 3.25 10.88
C GLY A 125 4.27 3.05 12.39
N SER A 126 4.14 1.82 12.88
CA SER A 126 4.28 1.53 14.31
C SER A 126 5.16 0.32 14.60
N LYS A 127 5.82 0.35 15.75
CA LYS A 127 6.64 -0.75 16.27
C LYS A 127 6.72 -0.66 17.79
N TYR A 128 6.35 -1.75 18.45
CA TYR A 128 6.18 -1.79 19.91
C TYR A 128 5.24 -0.66 20.38
N PHE A 129 5.72 0.22 21.26
CA PHE A 129 4.97 1.35 21.81
C PHE A 129 5.23 2.67 21.08
N PHE A 130 5.95 2.63 19.96
CA PHE A 130 6.22 3.82 19.14
C PHE A 130 5.39 3.80 17.87
N TRP A 131 4.90 4.97 17.48
CA TRP A 131 4.27 5.20 16.18
C TRP A 131 4.72 6.53 15.60
N LYS A 132 4.63 6.63 14.27
CA LYS A 132 4.78 7.87 13.52
C LYS A 132 3.73 7.93 12.43
N THR A 133 3.16 9.11 12.26
CA THR A 133 2.34 9.46 11.11
C THR A 133 3.22 10.11 10.05
N LEU A 134 3.09 9.64 8.82
CA LEU A 134 3.88 10.06 7.67
C LEU A 134 2.94 10.41 6.53
N LYS A 135 3.27 11.49 5.83
CA LYS A 135 2.57 11.90 4.61
C LYS A 135 3.31 11.33 3.41
N TRP A 136 2.63 10.58 2.55
CA TRP A 136 3.20 10.15 1.26
C TRP A 136 2.51 10.91 0.14
N VAL A 137 3.29 11.55 -0.72
CA VAL A 137 2.79 12.42 -1.80
C VAL A 137 2.51 11.58 -3.02
N LYS A 138 1.35 11.72 -3.64
CA LYS A 138 1.01 11.03 -4.90
C LYS A 138 1.83 11.62 -6.06
N ILE A 139 2.30 10.76 -6.98
CA ILE A 139 3.14 11.15 -8.12
C ILE A 139 2.67 10.56 -9.44
#